data_AF-C0DC19-F1
#
_entry.id   AF-C0DC19-F1
#
_cell.length_a   1.000
_cell.length_b   1.000
_cell.length_c   1.000
_cell.angle_alpha   90.00
_cell.angle_beta   90.00
_cell.angle_gamma   90.00
#
_symmetry.space_group_name_H-M   'P 1'
#
loop_
_entity.id
_entity.type
_entity.pdbx_description
1 polymer ?
#
loop_
_entity_poly.entity_id
_entity_poly.type
_entity_poly.pdbx_seq_one_letter_code
_entity_poly.pdbx_strand_id
1 'polypeptide(L)'
;MNIRESMEALEEQYLSPYASFSARSRGRDRPEALCDIRPEYQRDRDRILHCKAFRRLKHKTQVFLAPEGDHYRTRLTHTLEVSQIARTIAKSLCLNESLTEAIALGHDLGHTPFGHSGEFILNQICEDGFAHYEQSVRVVELLEKGGRGLNLTWEVRDGILNHRTAGHPNTLEGAIVRLSDKIAYINHDIDDAIRARMFVEEQLPAVYTDILGHSVRERLNTMIHDIILN
;
A
#
# COMPACT_ATOMS: atom_id res chain seq x y z
N MET A 1 7.21 28.80 -15.51
CA MET A 1 6.42 27.66 -15.02
C MET A 1 6.88 26.42 -15.77
N ASN A 2 7.54 25.48 -15.09
CA ASN A 2 7.89 24.18 -15.67
C ASN A 2 6.71 23.19 -15.56
N ILE A 3 6.87 21.96 -16.08
CA ILE A 3 5.80 20.95 -16.10
C ILE A 3 5.38 20.57 -14.67
N ARG A 4 6.34 20.37 -13.76
CA ARG A 4 6.05 20.10 -12.34
C ARG A 4 5.19 21.20 -11.73
N GLU A 5 5.58 22.46 -11.87
CA GLU A 5 4.87 23.61 -11.30
C GLU A 5 3.45 23.73 -11.86
N SER A 6 3.24 23.42 -13.14
CA SER A 6 1.90 23.36 -13.74
C SER A 6 1.05 22.23 -13.14
N MET A 7 1.64 21.06 -12.88
CA MET A 7 0.93 19.94 -12.22
C MET A 7 0.58 20.26 -10.77
N GLU A 8 1.52 20.86 -10.02
CA GLU A 8 1.29 21.35 -8.65
C GLU A 8 0.18 22.40 -8.61
N ALA A 9 0.11 23.31 -9.60
CA ALA A 9 -0.98 24.28 -9.70
C ALA A 9 -2.34 23.64 -10.04
N LEU A 10 -2.36 22.51 -10.77
CA LEU A 10 -3.59 21.75 -11.00
C LEU A 10 -4.05 21.02 -9.74
N GLU A 11 -3.12 20.49 -8.93
CA GLU A 11 -3.46 19.90 -7.63
C GLU A 11 -4.24 20.91 -6.78
N GLU A 12 -3.74 22.16 -6.67
CA GLU A 12 -4.36 23.26 -5.93
C GLU A 12 -5.78 23.63 -6.41
N GLN A 13 -6.12 23.36 -7.66
CA GLN A 13 -7.42 23.70 -8.24
C GLN A 13 -8.45 22.57 -8.11
N TYR A 14 -8.01 21.32 -8.19
CA TYR A 14 -8.89 20.17 -8.34
C TYR A 14 -8.96 19.28 -7.10
N LEU A 15 -7.89 19.21 -6.31
CA LEU A 15 -7.90 18.37 -5.12
C LEU A 15 -8.76 18.96 -4.01
N SER A 16 -9.30 18.06 -3.19
CA SER A 16 -10.00 18.38 -1.96
C SER A 16 -9.11 19.23 -1.04
N PRO A 17 -9.67 20.19 -0.27
CA PRO A 17 -8.92 20.93 0.75
C PRO A 17 -8.25 20.04 1.80
N TYR A 18 -8.74 18.81 1.97
CA TYR A 18 -8.21 17.82 2.91
C TYR A 18 -7.11 16.92 2.29
N ALA A 19 -6.83 17.07 0.99
CA ALA A 19 -5.79 16.32 0.30
C ALA A 19 -4.39 16.80 0.70
N SER A 20 -3.42 15.92 0.52
CA SER A 20 -2.00 16.27 0.61
C SER A 20 -1.51 16.84 -0.72
N PHE A 21 -1.03 18.08 -0.72
CA PHE A 21 -0.52 18.74 -1.93
C PHE A 21 0.99 18.49 -2.06
N SER A 22 1.46 18.17 -3.28
CA SER A 22 2.89 17.92 -3.55
C SER A 22 3.74 19.15 -3.24
N ALA A 23 3.25 20.34 -3.62
CA ALA A 23 3.92 21.62 -3.36
C ALA A 23 4.02 21.99 -1.88
N ARG A 24 3.22 21.34 -1.01
CA ARG A 24 3.17 21.59 0.44
C ARG A 24 3.76 20.41 1.24
N SER A 25 4.51 19.52 0.59
CA SER A 25 5.20 18.43 1.27
C SER A 25 6.16 18.98 2.32
N ARG A 26 6.27 18.27 3.45
CA ARG A 26 7.31 18.50 4.47
C ARG A 26 8.70 18.15 3.96
N GLY A 27 8.80 17.59 2.76
CA GLY A 27 10.03 17.35 2.04
C GLY A 27 10.71 16.05 2.44
N ARG A 28 12.02 16.00 2.17
CA ARG A 28 12.89 14.82 2.30
C ARG A 28 13.99 15.13 3.31
N ASP A 29 14.53 14.10 3.96
CA ASP A 29 15.62 14.29 4.94
C ASP A 29 16.88 14.84 4.29
N ARG A 30 17.17 14.43 3.05
CA ARG A 30 18.31 14.94 2.30
C ARG A 30 17.83 15.87 1.19
N PRO A 31 18.28 17.13 1.16
CA PRO A 31 17.94 18.06 0.10
C PRO A 31 18.34 17.51 -1.27
N GLU A 32 17.44 17.67 -2.23
CA GLU A 32 17.68 17.37 -3.64
C GLU A 32 16.99 18.41 -4.50
N ALA A 33 17.53 18.67 -5.69
CA ALA A 33 16.86 19.55 -6.63
C ALA A 33 15.50 18.96 -7.02
N LEU A 34 14.49 19.83 -7.06
CA LEU A 34 13.15 19.49 -7.54
C LEU A 34 13.21 19.07 -9.01
N CYS A 35 12.38 18.10 -9.39
CA CYS A 35 12.27 17.70 -10.79
C CYS A 35 11.60 18.82 -11.60
N ASP A 36 11.97 19.01 -12.85
CA ASP A 36 11.29 19.91 -13.79
C ASP A 36 9.96 19.35 -14.33
N ILE A 37 9.77 18.02 -14.24
CA ILE A 37 8.61 17.31 -14.80
C ILE A 37 7.66 16.76 -13.72
N ARG A 38 8.18 16.08 -12.69
CA ARG A 38 7.36 15.29 -11.76
C ARG A 38 7.22 15.97 -10.40
N PRO A 39 5.99 16.09 -9.86
CA PRO A 39 5.79 16.42 -8.44
C PRO A 39 6.41 15.38 -7.51
N GLU A 40 6.64 15.77 -6.26
CA GLU A 40 7.42 15.01 -5.29
C GLU A 40 6.86 13.60 -5.03
N TYR A 41 5.53 13.44 -4.90
CA TYR A 41 4.90 12.14 -4.65
C TYR A 41 4.96 11.21 -5.87
N GLN A 42 4.84 11.77 -7.09
CA GLN A 42 5.02 11.00 -8.31
C GLN A 42 6.46 10.47 -8.41
N ARG A 43 7.44 11.30 -8.01
CA ARG A 43 8.85 10.93 -7.99
C ARG A 43 9.12 9.80 -6.98
N ASP A 44 8.41 9.79 -5.85
CA ASP A 44 8.50 8.74 -4.83
C ASP A 44 7.95 7.40 -5.29
N ARG A 45 6.75 7.43 -5.88
CA ARG A 45 6.16 6.25 -6.51
C ARG A 45 7.16 5.59 -7.47
N ASP A 46 7.77 6.38 -8.34
CA ASP A 46 8.71 5.85 -9.34
C ASP A 46 9.98 5.28 -8.67
N ARG A 47 10.47 5.88 -7.58
CA ARG A 47 11.60 5.36 -6.79
C ARG A 47 11.28 4.00 -6.18
N ILE A 48 10.09 3.86 -5.60
CA ILE A 48 9.61 2.61 -5.00
C ILE A 48 9.48 1.52 -6.07
N LEU A 49 8.81 1.82 -7.18
CA LEU A 49 8.58 0.90 -8.29
C LEU A 49 9.88 0.29 -8.84
N HIS A 50 10.97 1.07 -8.85
CA HIS A 50 12.27 0.64 -9.37
C HIS A 50 13.23 0.09 -8.31
N CYS A 51 12.86 0.04 -7.03
CA CYS A 51 13.75 -0.46 -5.98
C CYS A 51 13.87 -2.00 -6.00
N LYS A 52 14.96 -2.53 -5.43
CA LYS A 52 15.18 -3.99 -5.43
C LYS A 52 14.16 -4.71 -4.54
N ALA A 53 13.80 -4.12 -3.40
CA ALA A 53 12.80 -4.67 -2.50
C ALA A 53 11.44 -4.87 -3.18
N PHE A 54 10.97 -3.89 -3.97
CA PHE A 54 9.71 -4.01 -4.72
C PHE A 54 9.74 -5.17 -5.72
N ARG A 55 10.84 -5.32 -6.47
CA ARG A 55 11.01 -6.46 -7.39
C ARG A 55 10.97 -7.81 -6.69
N ARG A 56 11.46 -7.89 -5.46
CA ARG A 56 11.46 -9.13 -4.67
C ARG A 56 10.05 -9.53 -4.21
N LEU A 57 9.08 -8.61 -4.17
CA LEU A 57 7.69 -8.94 -3.84
C LEU A 57 7.09 -9.99 -4.78
N LYS A 58 7.56 -10.06 -6.03
CA LYS A 58 7.18 -11.09 -7.00
C LYS A 58 7.42 -12.52 -6.48
N HIS A 59 8.44 -12.71 -5.66
CA HIS A 59 8.88 -14.03 -5.17
C HIS A 59 8.54 -14.26 -3.70
N LYS A 60 7.73 -13.38 -3.08
CA LYS A 60 7.23 -13.56 -1.72
C LYS A 60 5.76 -13.98 -1.80
N THR A 61 5.43 -15.07 -1.13
CA THR A 61 4.04 -15.54 -1.00
C THR A 61 3.27 -14.64 -0.03
N GLN A 62 1.97 -14.47 -0.28
CA GLN A 62 1.09 -13.71 0.61
C GLN A 62 0.57 -14.59 1.75
N VAL A 63 0.09 -15.80 1.44
CA VAL A 63 -0.51 -16.74 2.42
C VAL A 63 -0.01 -18.18 2.25
N PHE A 64 -0.19 -18.77 1.06
CA PHE A 64 0.16 -20.17 0.82
C PHE A 64 1.64 -20.36 0.50
N LEU A 65 2.29 -21.32 1.18
CA LEU A 65 3.68 -21.70 0.94
C LEU A 65 3.76 -22.63 -0.27
N ALA A 66 4.47 -22.21 -1.32
CA ALA A 66 4.74 -23.03 -2.51
C ALA A 66 3.49 -23.75 -3.07
N PRO A 67 2.41 -23.02 -3.38
CA PRO A 67 1.19 -23.66 -3.82
C PRO A 67 1.35 -24.22 -5.24
N GLU A 68 0.84 -25.43 -5.49
CA GLU A 68 0.85 -26.05 -6.82
C GLU A 68 -0.09 -25.28 -7.76
N GLY A 69 0.49 -24.51 -8.70
CA GLY A 69 -0.24 -23.79 -9.75
C GLY A 69 0.18 -22.32 -9.89
N ASP A 70 0.07 -21.78 -11.11
CA ASP A 70 0.63 -20.47 -11.47
C ASP A 70 -0.19 -19.26 -10.98
N HIS A 71 -1.37 -19.49 -10.39
CA HIS A 71 -2.36 -18.43 -10.12
C HIS A 71 -2.38 -17.94 -8.67
N TYR A 72 -1.59 -18.52 -7.77
CA TYR A 72 -1.59 -18.08 -6.37
C TYR A 72 -0.95 -16.70 -6.22
N ARG A 73 -1.54 -15.92 -5.32
CA ARG A 73 -1.16 -14.52 -5.14
C ARG A 73 0.22 -14.41 -4.49
N THR A 74 0.98 -13.47 -5.01
CA THR A 74 2.25 -13.03 -4.44
C THR A 74 2.03 -11.71 -3.69
N ARG A 75 3.01 -11.27 -2.91
CA ARG A 75 2.97 -9.92 -2.31
C ARG A 75 2.89 -8.83 -3.36
N LEU A 76 3.45 -9.06 -4.55
CA LEU A 76 3.36 -8.11 -5.64
C LEU A 76 1.91 -7.97 -6.14
N THR A 77 1.19 -9.08 -6.35
CA THR A 77 -0.21 -9.00 -6.79
C THR A 77 -1.09 -8.37 -5.71
N HIS A 78 -0.88 -8.72 -4.43
CA HIS A 78 -1.53 -8.03 -3.29
C HIS A 78 -1.29 -6.52 -3.35
N THR A 79 -0.03 -6.11 -3.43
CA THR A 79 0.37 -4.69 -3.46
C THR A 79 -0.26 -3.92 -4.63
N LEU A 80 -0.37 -4.55 -5.81
CA LEU A 80 -1.01 -3.94 -6.98
C LEU A 80 -2.52 -3.76 -6.79
N GLU A 81 -3.18 -4.70 -6.13
CA GLU A 81 -4.62 -4.62 -5.84
C GLU A 81 -4.91 -3.60 -4.75
N VAL A 82 -4.10 -3.55 -3.68
CA VAL A 82 -4.16 -2.46 -2.69
C VAL A 82 -4.00 -1.10 -3.37
N SER A 83 -3.01 -0.95 -4.26
CA SER A 83 -2.81 0.27 -5.03
C SER A 83 -4.03 0.63 -5.88
N GLN A 84 -4.62 -0.35 -6.59
CA GLN A 84 -5.78 -0.12 -7.43
C GLN A 84 -7.00 0.35 -6.60
N ILE A 85 -7.32 -0.35 -5.51
CA ILE A 85 -8.44 0.00 -4.62
C ILE A 85 -8.21 1.39 -4.02
N ALA A 86 -7.02 1.64 -3.47
CA ALA A 86 -6.70 2.91 -2.82
C ALA A 86 -6.80 4.09 -3.79
N ARG A 87 -6.30 3.93 -5.02
CA ARG A 87 -6.39 4.98 -6.05
C ARG A 87 -7.82 5.24 -6.51
N THR A 88 -8.66 4.21 -6.60
CA THR A 88 -10.09 4.39 -6.90
C THR A 88 -10.75 5.26 -5.84
N ILE A 89 -10.54 4.93 -4.55
CA ILE A 89 -11.11 5.70 -3.44
C ILE A 89 -10.54 7.13 -3.42
N ALA A 90 -9.21 7.28 -3.54
CA ALA A 90 -8.57 8.58 -3.53
C ALA A 90 -9.07 9.49 -4.66
N LYS A 91 -9.20 8.96 -5.88
CA LYS A 91 -9.76 9.71 -7.02
C LYS A 91 -11.20 10.14 -6.78
N SER A 92 -12.05 9.25 -6.26
CA SER A 92 -13.45 9.58 -5.97
C SER A 92 -13.59 10.67 -4.89
N LEU A 93 -12.63 10.76 -3.97
CA LEU A 93 -12.59 11.77 -2.91
C LEU A 93 -11.75 13.02 -3.27
N CYS A 94 -11.27 13.12 -4.52
CA CYS A 94 -10.36 14.17 -4.98
C CYS A 94 -9.10 14.32 -4.11
N LEU A 95 -8.53 13.22 -3.63
CA LEU A 95 -7.28 13.19 -2.86
C LEU A 95 -6.08 12.93 -3.77
N ASN A 96 -4.86 13.05 -3.23
CA ASN A 96 -3.66 12.91 -4.04
C ASN A 96 -3.38 11.45 -4.42
N GLU A 97 -3.70 11.11 -5.67
CA GLU A 97 -3.53 9.76 -6.21
C GLU A 97 -2.05 9.31 -6.19
N SER A 98 -1.11 10.21 -6.46
CA SER A 98 0.33 9.86 -6.51
C SER A 98 0.88 9.53 -5.13
N LEU A 99 0.47 10.27 -4.09
CA LEU A 99 0.82 9.95 -2.71
C LEU A 99 0.21 8.61 -2.29
N THR A 100 -1.07 8.42 -2.58
CA THR A 100 -1.80 7.18 -2.28
C THR A 100 -1.11 5.97 -2.91
N GLU A 101 -0.78 6.06 -4.20
CA GLU A 101 -0.09 5.00 -4.95
C GLU A 101 1.32 4.76 -4.39
N ALA A 102 2.09 5.81 -4.08
CA ALA A 102 3.42 5.66 -3.50
C ALA A 102 3.39 4.91 -2.15
N ILE A 103 2.47 5.27 -1.25
CA ILE A 103 2.29 4.59 0.03
C ILE A 103 1.88 3.13 -0.19
N ALA A 104 0.88 2.89 -1.05
CA ALA A 104 0.41 1.53 -1.36
C ALA A 104 1.53 0.65 -1.94
N LEU A 105 2.36 1.15 -2.85
CA LEU A 105 3.47 0.36 -3.39
C LEU A 105 4.60 0.13 -2.37
N GLY A 106 4.71 1.00 -1.37
CA GLY A 106 5.77 0.99 -0.36
C GLY A 106 5.45 0.20 0.91
N HIS A 107 4.19 -0.02 1.25
CA HIS A 107 3.77 -0.51 2.56
C HIS A 107 4.38 -1.88 2.92
N ASP A 108 4.56 -2.73 1.91
CA ASP A 108 4.90 -4.15 2.07
C ASP A 108 6.36 -4.50 1.71
N LEU A 109 7.21 -3.49 1.46
CA LEU A 109 8.60 -3.70 1.03
C LEU A 109 9.44 -4.51 2.02
N GLY A 110 9.19 -4.31 3.32
CA GLY A 110 9.89 -4.92 4.44
C GLY A 110 9.43 -6.33 4.78
N HIS A 111 8.40 -6.85 4.10
CA HIS A 111 7.84 -8.13 4.47
C HIS A 111 8.86 -9.27 4.38
N THR A 112 8.84 -10.16 5.35
CA THR A 112 9.65 -11.37 5.38
C THR A 112 9.30 -12.35 4.27
N PRO A 113 10.23 -13.26 3.90
CA PRO A 113 9.84 -14.54 3.29
C PRO A 113 8.82 -15.26 4.17
N PHE A 114 7.94 -16.05 3.56
CA PHE A 114 6.97 -16.90 4.28
C PHE A 114 5.91 -16.14 5.10
N GLY A 115 5.61 -14.89 4.76
CA GLY A 115 4.49 -14.16 5.36
C GLY A 115 4.62 -14.02 6.87
N HIS A 116 3.48 -13.98 7.57
CA HIS A 116 3.44 -13.73 9.00
C HIS A 116 4.22 -14.75 9.83
N SER A 117 4.37 -15.99 9.36
CA SER A 117 5.21 -17.00 10.01
C SER A 117 6.68 -16.57 10.04
N GLY A 118 7.19 -16.00 8.93
CA GLY A 118 8.55 -15.48 8.88
C GLY A 118 8.72 -14.26 9.78
N GLU A 119 7.74 -13.37 9.83
CA GLU A 119 7.74 -12.22 10.74
C GLU A 119 7.74 -12.65 12.21
N PHE A 120 6.89 -13.60 12.58
CA PHE A 120 6.80 -14.14 13.93
C PHE A 120 8.14 -14.71 14.41
N ILE A 121 8.80 -15.53 13.58
CA ILE A 121 10.10 -16.12 13.93
C ILE A 121 11.18 -15.03 14.01
N LEU A 122 11.23 -14.09 13.06
CA LEU A 122 12.20 -12.98 13.14
C LEU A 122 12.01 -12.15 14.41
N ASN A 123 10.78 -11.88 14.80
CA ASN A 123 10.48 -11.11 16.02
C ASN A 123 10.94 -11.82 17.30
N GLN A 124 11.01 -13.16 17.29
CA GLN A 124 11.51 -13.94 18.43
C GLN A 124 13.04 -13.98 18.50
N ILE A 125 13.73 -13.99 17.35
CA ILE A 125 15.19 -14.17 17.30
C ILE A 125 15.97 -12.86 17.23
N CYS A 126 15.35 -11.77 16.77
CA CYS A 126 15.96 -10.44 16.77
C CYS A 126 15.82 -9.81 18.17
N GLU A 127 16.95 -9.42 18.77
CA GLU A 127 16.98 -8.82 20.12
C GLU A 127 16.11 -7.55 20.22
N ASP A 128 16.13 -6.70 19.18
CA ASP A 128 15.32 -5.49 19.09
C ASP A 128 13.89 -5.73 18.58
N GLY A 129 13.50 -7.00 18.38
CA GLY A 129 12.26 -7.38 17.72
C GLY A 129 12.29 -7.21 16.19
N PHE A 130 11.18 -7.53 15.55
CA PHE A 130 10.99 -7.35 14.11
C PHE A 130 9.52 -7.09 13.78
N ALA A 131 9.27 -6.06 12.97
CA ALA A 131 7.98 -5.83 12.36
C ALA A 131 8.13 -5.40 10.90
N HIS A 132 7.28 -5.95 10.01
CA HIS A 132 7.40 -5.70 8.57
C HIS A 132 7.22 -4.24 8.20
N TYR A 133 6.34 -3.50 8.89
CA TYR A 133 6.05 -2.09 8.59
C TYR A 133 7.24 -1.19 8.94
N GLU A 134 7.94 -1.45 10.05
CA GLU A 134 9.19 -0.75 10.42
C GLU A 134 10.31 -1.12 9.46
N GLN A 135 10.36 -2.40 9.07
CA GLN A 135 11.31 -2.87 8.09
C GLN A 135 11.05 -2.23 6.70
N SER A 136 9.80 -1.96 6.32
CA SER A 136 9.47 -1.25 5.07
C SER A 136 10.03 0.18 5.09
N VAL A 137 9.89 0.88 6.21
CA VAL A 137 10.51 2.21 6.41
C VAL A 137 12.04 2.11 6.36
N ARG A 138 12.63 1.15 7.09
CA ARG A 138 14.08 0.91 7.08
C ARG A 138 14.62 0.60 5.69
N VAL A 139 13.87 -0.13 4.86
CA VAL A 139 14.23 -0.41 3.46
C VAL A 139 14.37 0.89 2.66
N VAL A 140 13.39 1.79 2.77
CA VAL A 140 13.35 3.04 2.00
C VAL A 140 14.23 4.14 2.58
N GLU A 141 14.60 4.08 3.85
CA GLU A 141 15.48 5.06 4.49
C GLU A 141 16.96 4.66 4.42
N LEU A 142 17.26 3.37 4.61
CA LEU A 142 18.62 2.91 4.86
C LEU A 142 19.10 1.82 3.91
N LEU A 143 18.29 0.80 3.58
CA LEU A 143 18.86 -0.40 2.92
C LEU A 143 19.02 -0.26 1.40
N GLU A 144 18.06 0.39 0.73
CA GLU A 144 18.13 0.56 -0.73
C GLU A 144 19.32 1.44 -1.16
N LYS A 145 19.68 1.35 -2.45
CA LYS A 145 20.78 2.13 -3.06
C LYS A 145 22.14 2.03 -2.34
N GLY A 146 22.40 0.89 -1.69
CA GLY A 146 23.67 0.57 -1.05
C GLY A 146 23.89 1.33 0.26
N GLY A 147 22.89 1.34 1.15
CA GLY A 147 23.01 2.02 2.44
C GLY A 147 22.49 3.46 2.44
N ARG A 148 21.92 3.94 1.33
CA ARG A 148 21.46 5.34 1.19
C ARG A 148 19.95 5.48 1.30
N GLY A 149 19.18 4.42 1.13
CA GLY A 149 17.74 4.50 0.96
C GLY A 149 17.32 5.21 -0.33
N LEU A 150 16.02 5.46 -0.44
CA LEU A 150 15.33 6.09 -1.57
C LEU A 150 15.08 7.59 -1.36
N ASN A 151 15.37 8.14 -0.16
CA ASN A 151 15.15 9.56 0.17
C ASN A 151 13.70 10.01 -0.06
N LEU A 152 12.70 9.22 0.32
CA LEU A 152 11.29 9.52 0.07
C LEU A 152 10.82 10.75 0.89
N THR A 153 9.73 11.37 0.47
CA THR A 153 9.09 12.43 1.24
C THR A 153 8.60 11.89 2.58
N TRP A 154 8.41 12.80 3.53
CA TRP A 154 7.90 12.46 4.86
C TRP A 154 6.52 11.79 4.79
N GLU A 155 5.61 12.26 3.94
CA GLU A 155 4.24 11.76 3.82
C GLU A 155 4.20 10.30 3.38
N VAL A 156 5.05 9.93 2.42
CA VAL A 156 5.14 8.54 1.95
C VAL A 156 5.65 7.63 3.06
N ARG A 157 6.68 8.06 3.80
CA ARG A 157 7.24 7.28 4.91
C ARG A 157 6.25 7.14 6.08
N ASP A 158 5.55 8.21 6.41
CA ASP A 158 4.49 8.19 7.42
C ASP A 158 3.37 7.23 7.04
N GLY A 159 2.90 7.29 5.79
CA GLY A 159 1.89 6.37 5.28
C GLY A 159 2.37 4.91 5.35
N ILE A 160 3.60 4.62 4.95
CA ILE A 160 4.19 3.28 5.03
C ILE A 160 4.27 2.81 6.48
N LEU A 161 4.70 3.65 7.42
CA LEU A 161 4.82 3.28 8.83
C LEU A 161 3.45 2.99 9.47
N ASN A 162 2.45 3.83 9.14
CA ASN A 162 1.18 3.88 9.86
C ASN A 162 0.02 3.15 9.17
N HIS A 163 0.24 2.45 8.05
CA HIS A 163 -0.82 1.73 7.32
C HIS A 163 -1.42 0.53 8.07
N ARG A 164 -0.87 0.12 9.22
CA ARG A 164 -1.40 -0.99 10.03
C ARG A 164 -2.72 -0.62 10.70
N THR A 165 -3.50 -1.60 11.15
CA THR A 165 -4.81 -1.36 11.80
C THR A 165 -4.72 -0.43 13.01
N ALA A 166 -3.71 -0.61 13.87
CA ALA A 166 -3.45 0.26 15.03
C ALA A 166 -2.71 1.57 14.69
N GLY A 167 -2.34 1.76 13.43
CA GLY A 167 -1.65 2.96 12.95
C GLY A 167 -2.61 4.07 12.59
N HIS A 168 -2.09 5.29 12.63
CA HIS A 168 -2.84 6.52 12.35
C HIS A 168 -2.02 7.36 11.36
N PRO A 169 -2.15 7.10 10.04
CA PRO A 169 -1.48 7.92 9.04
C PRO A 169 -1.90 9.38 9.20
N ASN A 170 -0.96 10.31 9.00
CA ASN A 170 -1.22 11.74 9.13
C ASN A 170 -2.01 12.31 7.94
N THR A 171 -2.07 11.59 6.82
CA THR A 171 -2.76 11.99 5.61
C THR A 171 -3.98 11.11 5.36
N LEU A 172 -5.02 11.68 4.72
CA LEU A 172 -6.18 10.89 4.29
C LEU A 172 -5.78 9.85 3.25
N GLU A 173 -4.81 10.16 2.39
CA GLU A 173 -4.23 9.21 1.44
C GLU A 173 -3.66 7.98 2.17
N GLY A 174 -2.91 8.18 3.25
CA GLY A 174 -2.40 7.09 4.07
C GLY A 174 -3.52 6.31 4.77
N ALA A 175 -4.55 7.00 5.27
CA ALA A 175 -5.72 6.36 5.88
C ALA A 175 -6.50 5.48 4.88
N ILE A 176 -6.60 5.92 3.62
CA ILE A 176 -7.20 5.12 2.54
C ILE A 176 -6.36 3.89 2.24
N VAL A 177 -5.03 4.00 2.16
CA VAL A 177 -4.17 2.82 1.97
C VAL A 177 -4.33 1.85 3.13
N ARG A 178 -4.40 2.36 4.36
CA ARG A 178 -4.69 1.53 5.55
C ARG A 178 -5.97 0.73 5.36
N LEU A 179 -7.07 1.33 4.91
CA LEU A 179 -8.34 0.61 4.71
C LEU A 179 -8.29 -0.34 3.50
N SER A 180 -7.70 0.11 2.39
CA SER A 180 -7.59 -0.64 1.13
C SER A 180 -6.81 -1.93 1.29
N ASP A 181 -5.76 -1.91 2.12
CA ASP A 181 -4.99 -3.09 2.46
C ASP A 181 -5.85 -4.19 3.12
N LYS A 182 -6.81 -3.81 3.98
CA LYS A 182 -7.70 -4.76 4.68
C LYS A 182 -8.78 -5.28 3.73
N ILE A 183 -9.30 -4.41 2.87
CA ILE A 183 -10.25 -4.82 1.81
C ILE A 183 -9.60 -5.86 0.90
N ALA A 184 -8.37 -5.62 0.45
CA ALA A 184 -7.62 -6.55 -0.37
C ALA A 184 -7.37 -7.86 0.40
N TYR A 185 -6.86 -7.77 1.63
CA TYR A 185 -6.55 -8.92 2.48
C TYR A 185 -7.76 -9.86 2.65
N ILE A 186 -8.93 -9.31 3.04
CA ILE A 186 -10.16 -10.10 3.26
C ILE A 186 -10.56 -10.86 2.01
N ASN A 187 -10.58 -10.20 0.85
CA ASN A 187 -11.04 -10.83 -0.38
C ASN A 187 -10.04 -11.88 -0.91
N HIS A 188 -8.74 -11.64 -0.74
CA HIS A 188 -7.71 -12.52 -1.28
C HIS A 188 -7.59 -13.78 -0.43
N ASP A 189 -7.65 -13.65 0.88
CA ASP A 189 -7.60 -14.81 1.79
C ASP A 189 -8.80 -15.73 1.57
N ILE A 190 -9.99 -15.15 1.34
CA ILE A 190 -11.19 -15.91 0.96
C ILE A 190 -10.99 -16.63 -0.39
N ASP A 191 -10.55 -15.90 -1.43
CA ASP A 191 -10.34 -16.46 -2.77
C ASP A 191 -9.28 -17.58 -2.78
N ASP A 192 -8.14 -17.36 -2.11
CA ASP A 192 -7.07 -18.36 -2.02
C ASP A 192 -7.51 -19.58 -1.18
N ALA A 193 -8.29 -19.40 -0.11
CA ALA A 193 -8.82 -20.52 0.68
C ALA A 193 -9.87 -21.36 -0.07
N ILE A 194 -10.75 -20.70 -0.84
CA ILE A 194 -11.69 -21.39 -1.75
C ILE A 194 -10.92 -22.16 -2.82
N ARG A 195 -9.88 -21.55 -3.40
CA ARG A 195 -9.02 -22.20 -4.39
C ARG A 195 -8.25 -23.40 -3.84
N ALA A 196 -7.80 -23.30 -2.59
CA ALA A 196 -7.20 -24.39 -1.83
C ALA A 196 -8.23 -25.47 -1.40
N ARG A 197 -9.50 -25.31 -1.77
CA ARG A 197 -10.61 -26.22 -1.45
C ARG A 197 -10.82 -26.40 0.05
N MET A 198 -10.49 -25.37 0.84
CA MET A 198 -10.72 -25.39 2.29
C MET A 198 -12.21 -25.22 2.62
N PHE A 199 -12.91 -24.40 1.84
CA PHE A 199 -14.35 -24.18 1.91
C PHE A 199 -14.89 -23.65 0.57
N VAL A 200 -16.21 -23.52 0.44
CA VAL A 200 -16.90 -22.85 -0.68
C VAL A 200 -17.55 -21.55 -0.24
N GLU A 201 -17.87 -20.67 -1.19
CA GLU A 201 -18.44 -19.33 -0.94
C GLU A 201 -19.68 -19.39 -0.04
N GLU A 202 -20.55 -20.39 -0.22
CA GLU A 202 -21.78 -20.59 0.54
C GLU A 202 -21.55 -20.97 2.02
N GLN A 203 -20.32 -21.34 2.38
CA GLN A 203 -19.95 -21.64 3.76
C GLN A 203 -19.46 -20.39 4.52
N LEU A 204 -19.32 -19.24 3.86
CA LEU A 204 -19.07 -17.98 4.55
C LEU A 204 -20.27 -17.62 5.45
N PRO A 205 -20.05 -17.07 6.67
CA PRO A 205 -21.15 -16.77 7.57
C PRO A 205 -22.11 -15.73 6.97
N ALA A 206 -23.40 -16.09 6.89
CA ALA A 206 -24.45 -15.25 6.30
C ALA A 206 -24.52 -13.84 6.92
N VAL A 207 -24.28 -13.73 8.23
CA VAL A 207 -24.23 -12.45 8.95
C VAL A 207 -23.26 -11.42 8.33
N TYR A 208 -22.21 -11.87 7.64
CA TYR A 208 -21.29 -11.00 6.93
C TYR A 208 -21.63 -10.88 5.44
N THR A 209 -21.98 -11.97 4.77
CA THR A 209 -22.25 -11.95 3.32
C THR A 209 -23.54 -11.22 2.98
N ASP A 210 -24.54 -11.22 3.85
CA ASP A 210 -25.80 -10.49 3.65
C ASP A 210 -25.59 -8.96 3.66
N ILE A 211 -24.49 -8.50 4.26
CA ILE A 211 -24.09 -7.09 4.30
C ILE A 211 -23.09 -6.79 3.18
N LEU A 212 -22.03 -7.59 3.08
CA LEU A 212 -20.90 -7.28 2.20
C LEU A 212 -21.12 -7.78 0.77
N GLY A 213 -21.83 -8.89 0.58
CA GLY A 213 -22.07 -9.54 -0.70
C GLY A 213 -21.59 -11.00 -0.76
N HIS A 214 -22.15 -11.74 -1.72
CA HIS A 214 -21.92 -13.18 -1.93
C HIS A 214 -20.93 -13.47 -3.07
N SER A 215 -20.13 -12.48 -3.44
CA SER A 215 -19.00 -12.64 -4.35
C SER A 215 -17.91 -11.62 -4.04
N VAL A 216 -16.68 -11.90 -4.50
CA VAL A 216 -15.55 -10.96 -4.39
C VAL A 216 -15.91 -9.60 -5.01
N ARG A 217 -16.61 -9.61 -6.15
CA ARG A 217 -17.02 -8.37 -6.83
C ARG A 217 -17.99 -7.55 -5.97
N GLU A 218 -19.01 -8.19 -5.40
CA GLU A 218 -19.99 -7.51 -4.56
C GLU A 218 -19.33 -6.96 -3.29
N ARG A 219 -18.50 -7.77 -2.61
CA ARG A 219 -17.75 -7.35 -1.42
C ARG A 219 -16.87 -6.14 -1.66
N LEU A 220 -16.06 -6.18 -2.72
CA LEU A 220 -15.22 -5.05 -3.10
C LEU A 220 -16.07 -3.80 -3.37
N ASN A 221 -17.15 -3.94 -4.14
CA ASN A 221 -18.02 -2.84 -4.47
C ASN A 221 -18.65 -2.22 -3.22
N THR A 222 -19.24 -3.03 -2.34
CA THR A 222 -19.87 -2.58 -1.10
C THR A 222 -18.88 -1.83 -0.20
N MET A 223 -17.69 -2.40 0.06
CA MET A 223 -16.70 -1.77 0.94
C MET A 223 -16.11 -0.49 0.36
N ILE A 224 -15.87 -0.44 -0.96
CA ILE A 224 -15.36 0.77 -1.62
C ILE A 224 -16.41 1.88 -1.59
N HIS A 225 -17.68 1.55 -1.87
CA HIS A 225 -18.78 2.51 -1.79
C HIS A 225 -18.97 3.04 -0.38
N ASP A 226 -18.90 2.18 0.63
CA ASP A 226 -19.06 2.57 2.03
C ASP A 226 -18.00 3.60 2.45
N ILE A 227 -16.72 3.37 2.11
CA ILE A 227 -15.63 4.32 2.40
C ILE A 227 -15.80 5.67 1.68
N ILE A 228 -16.37 5.68 0.47
CA ILE A 228 -16.52 6.91 -0.31
C ILE A 228 -17.72 7.74 0.20
N LEU A 229 -18.78 7.07 0.69
CA LEU A 229 -20.05 7.71 1.00
C LEU A 229 -20.24 8.05 2.49
N ASN A 230 -19.46 7.44 3.39
CA ASN A 230 -19.54 7.61 4.84
C ASN A 230 -18.22 8.06 5.45
#